data_AF-D3CYN9-F1
#
_entry.id   AF-D3CYN9-F1
#
_cell.length_a   1.000
_cell.length_b   1.000
_cell.length_c   1.000
_cell.angle_alpha   90.00
_cell.angle_beta   90.00
_cell.angle_gamma   90.00
#
_symmetry.space_group_name_H-M   'P 1'
#
loop_
_entity.id
_entity.type
_entity.pdbx_description
1 polymer ?
#
loop_
_entity_poly.entity_id
_entity_poly.type
_entity_poly.pdbx_seq_one_letter_code
_entity_poly.pdbx_strand_id
1 'polypeptide(L)'
;MSQTMTAQGLTSIVDDLLATHPPAATDPRTFLGARFDAGLAWVWVGRDGGGRGRPGPEGSVLKLTGTEHSRRAAAYLLDLLGNGGALVPEYRMTRPALPLGGDGPRDAAQTFLRSRANTIEGGTSQILRNILGERVLGLPGDVGVDKGVPWRDVPR
;
A
#
# COMPACT_ATOMS: atom_id res chain seq x y z
N MET A 1 -17.89 20.18 -3.25
CA MET A 1 -18.42 19.45 -4.42
C MET A 1 -17.25 18.73 -5.09
N SER A 2 -17.16 17.41 -4.94
CA SER A 2 -16.05 16.64 -5.53
C SER A 2 -16.37 16.38 -7.00
N GLN A 3 -15.63 17.00 -7.93
CA GLN A 3 -15.75 16.72 -9.36
C GLN A 3 -15.16 15.33 -9.66
N THR A 4 -15.96 14.44 -10.22
CA THR A 4 -15.54 13.11 -10.68
C THR A 4 -14.57 13.24 -11.86
N MET A 5 -13.41 12.57 -11.77
CA MET A 5 -12.42 12.54 -12.86
C MET A 5 -12.97 11.76 -14.06
N THR A 6 -13.02 12.40 -15.24
CA THR A 6 -13.47 11.76 -16.49
C THR A 6 -12.31 11.08 -17.21
N ALA A 7 -12.62 10.12 -18.08
CA ALA A 7 -11.61 9.45 -18.90
C ALA A 7 -10.80 10.44 -19.78
N GLN A 8 -11.48 11.40 -20.42
CA GLN A 8 -10.82 12.46 -21.20
C GLN A 8 -9.92 13.36 -20.33
N GLY A 9 -10.37 13.69 -19.11
CA GLY A 9 -9.55 14.44 -18.16
C GLY A 9 -8.29 13.69 -17.77
N LEU A 10 -8.37 12.38 -17.55
CA LEU A 10 -7.22 11.54 -17.26
C LEU A 10 -6.23 11.49 -18.44
N THR A 11 -6.73 11.30 -19.67
CA THR A 11 -5.90 11.30 -20.89
C THR A 11 -5.12 12.60 -21.03
N SER A 12 -5.79 13.75 -20.86
CA SER A 12 -5.13 15.06 -20.95
C SER A 12 -4.00 15.22 -19.92
N ILE A 13 -4.16 14.70 -18.70
CA ILE A 13 -3.12 14.75 -17.66
C ILE A 13 -1.92 13.87 -18.01
N VAL A 14 -2.18 12.69 -18.59
CA VAL A 14 -1.13 11.78 -19.04
C VAL A 14 -0.34 12.40 -20.19
N ASP A 15 -1.03 12.98 -21.18
CA ASP A 15 -0.39 13.60 -22.34
C ASP A 15 0.50 14.78 -21.92
N ASP A 16 0.03 15.62 -21.00
CA ASP A 16 0.79 16.75 -20.45
C ASP A 16 2.05 16.28 -19.68
N LEU A 17 1.92 15.24 -18.86
CA LEU A 17 3.07 14.65 -18.15
C LEU A 17 4.12 14.12 -19.14
N LEU A 18 3.70 13.39 -20.17
CA LEU A 18 4.63 12.80 -21.15
C LEU A 18 5.28 13.85 -22.04
N ALA A 19 4.58 14.94 -22.35
CA ALA A 19 5.13 16.05 -23.12
C ALA A 19 6.16 16.85 -22.30
N THR A 20 5.87 17.10 -21.02
CA THR A 20 6.74 17.90 -20.13
C THR A 20 7.91 17.11 -19.55
N HIS A 21 7.72 15.81 -19.32
CA HIS A 21 8.72 14.92 -18.73
C HIS A 21 8.84 13.62 -19.55
N PRO A 22 9.47 13.66 -20.75
CA PRO A 22 9.62 12.46 -21.57
C PRO A 22 10.45 11.40 -20.82
N PRO A 23 9.93 10.18 -20.58
CA PRO A 23 10.58 9.20 -19.70
C PRO A 23 11.92 8.69 -20.25
N ALA A 24 12.12 8.75 -21.57
CA ALA A 24 13.40 8.39 -22.20
C ALA A 24 14.49 9.45 -22.01
N ALA A 25 14.12 10.71 -21.71
CA ALA A 25 15.03 11.84 -21.59
C ALA A 25 15.07 12.45 -20.17
N THR A 26 14.25 11.95 -19.26
CA THR A 26 14.13 12.47 -17.89
C THR A 26 14.73 11.48 -16.90
N ASP A 27 15.46 11.99 -15.90
CA ASP A 27 15.93 11.16 -14.78
C ASP A 27 14.74 10.41 -14.12
N PRO A 28 14.89 9.11 -13.77
CA PRO A 28 13.79 8.33 -13.21
C PRO A 28 13.17 8.91 -11.95
N ARG A 29 13.94 9.51 -11.03
CA ARG A 29 13.38 10.12 -9.82
C ARG A 29 12.57 11.36 -10.16
N THR A 30 13.07 12.20 -11.06
CA THR A 30 12.37 13.39 -11.53
C THR A 30 11.05 13.03 -12.22
N PHE A 31 11.07 12.03 -13.12
CA PHE A 31 9.85 11.57 -13.78
C PHE A 31 8.83 11.00 -12.80
N LEU A 32 9.27 10.17 -11.85
CA LEU A 32 8.39 9.59 -10.83
C LEU A 32 7.81 10.63 -9.87
N GLY A 33 8.59 11.68 -9.54
CA GLY A 33 8.12 12.85 -8.80
C GLY A 33 7.03 13.60 -9.56
N ALA A 34 7.30 13.97 -10.82
CA ALA A 34 6.32 14.65 -11.67
C ALA A 34 5.04 13.81 -11.88
N ARG A 35 5.16 12.49 -12.02
CA ARG A 35 4.02 11.57 -12.08
C ARG A 35 3.20 11.57 -10.79
N PHE A 36 3.85 11.61 -9.64
CA PHE A 36 3.18 11.74 -8.35
C PHE A 36 2.45 13.08 -8.26
N ASP A 37 3.12 14.20 -8.55
CA ASP A 37 2.51 15.54 -8.51
C ASP A 37 1.36 15.70 -9.52
N ALA A 38 1.42 14.97 -10.64
CA ALA A 38 0.34 14.87 -11.62
C ALA A 38 -0.86 14.03 -11.14
N GLY A 39 -0.80 13.40 -9.97
CA GLY A 39 -1.90 12.60 -9.45
C GLY A 39 -1.96 11.18 -10.04
N LEU A 40 -0.88 10.74 -10.70
CA LEU A 40 -0.85 9.52 -11.50
C LEU A 40 -0.11 8.36 -10.82
N ALA A 41 0.28 8.51 -9.55
CA ALA A 41 0.96 7.43 -8.83
C ALA A 41 0.05 6.23 -8.52
N TRP A 42 -1.24 6.49 -8.26
CA TRP A 42 -2.23 5.47 -7.85
C TRP A 42 -3.61 5.79 -8.44
N VAL A 43 -3.77 5.66 -9.75
CA VAL A 43 -4.96 6.12 -10.51
C VAL A 43 -6.30 5.45 -10.14
N TRP A 44 -6.29 4.35 -9.38
CA TRP A 44 -7.51 3.71 -8.86
C TRP A 44 -7.93 4.21 -7.47
N VAL A 45 -7.09 5.01 -6.82
CA VAL A 45 -7.45 5.73 -5.59
C VAL A 45 -7.99 7.10 -6.02
N GLY A 46 -8.92 7.68 -5.24
CA GLY A 46 -9.48 9.00 -5.52
C GLY A 46 -8.41 10.08 -5.73
N ARG A 47 -8.81 11.26 -6.24
CA ARG A 47 -7.91 12.36 -6.66
C ARG A 47 -6.77 12.69 -5.67
N ASP A 48 -7.02 12.48 -4.37
CA ASP A 48 -6.06 12.77 -3.31
C ASP A 48 -5.02 11.67 -3.05
N GLY A 49 -5.26 10.44 -3.48
CA GLY A 49 -4.35 9.30 -3.29
C GLY A 49 -3.28 9.15 -4.37
N GLY A 50 -3.42 9.85 -5.50
CA GLY A 50 -2.49 9.81 -6.61
C GLY A 50 -1.35 10.83 -6.55
N GLY A 51 -1.38 11.76 -5.59
CA GLY A 51 -0.38 12.82 -5.35
C GLY A 51 -0.82 14.26 -5.67
N ARG A 52 -2.06 14.48 -6.14
CA ARG A 52 -2.66 15.82 -6.33
C ARG A 52 -3.43 16.36 -5.12
N GLY A 53 -3.61 15.55 -4.08
CA GLY A 53 -4.20 15.96 -2.82
C GLY A 53 -3.22 15.82 -1.67
N ARG A 54 -3.60 16.33 -0.49
CA ARG A 54 -2.86 16.06 0.73
C ARG A 54 -3.00 14.57 1.04
N PRO A 55 -1.90 13.80 1.21
CA PRO A 55 -1.99 12.42 1.63
C PRO A 55 -2.78 12.33 2.94
N GLY A 56 -3.96 11.74 2.87
CA GLY A 56 -4.86 11.60 3.99
C GLY A 56 -4.87 10.17 4.55
N PRO A 57 -5.69 9.93 5.58
CA PRO A 57 -5.79 8.62 6.24
C PRO A 57 -6.46 7.55 5.36
N GLU A 58 -6.97 7.88 4.17
CA GLU A 58 -7.70 6.97 3.28
C GLU A 58 -6.84 5.78 2.86
N GLY A 59 -5.54 6.00 2.63
CA GLY A 59 -4.58 4.93 2.35
C GLY A 59 -4.45 3.95 3.53
N SER A 60 -4.50 4.46 4.76
CA SER A 60 -4.51 3.64 5.97
C SER A 60 -5.80 2.83 6.10
N VAL A 61 -6.96 3.40 5.75
CA VAL A 61 -8.24 2.66 5.71
C VAL A 61 -8.18 1.52 4.71
N LEU A 62 -7.76 1.80 3.47
CA LEU A 62 -7.66 0.81 2.41
C LEU A 62 -6.74 -0.33 2.80
N LYS A 63 -5.54 -0.01 3.30
CA LYS A 63 -4.56 -1.02 3.67
C LYS A 63 -5.02 -1.86 4.86
N LEU A 64 -5.59 -1.24 5.91
CA LEU A 64 -6.06 -1.97 7.09
C LEU A 64 -7.21 -2.92 6.73
N THR A 65 -8.19 -2.44 5.96
CA THR A 65 -9.34 -3.24 5.52
C THR A 65 -8.90 -4.40 4.63
N GLY A 66 -8.05 -4.14 3.62
CA GLY A 66 -7.51 -5.17 2.75
C GLY A 66 -6.69 -6.21 3.53
N THR A 67 -5.89 -5.78 4.50
CA THR A 67 -5.09 -6.65 5.35
C THR A 67 -5.95 -7.58 6.21
N GLU A 68 -6.96 -7.04 6.91
CA GLU A 68 -7.86 -7.85 7.73
C GLU A 68 -8.71 -8.81 6.89
N HIS A 69 -9.15 -8.36 5.70
CA HIS A 69 -9.86 -9.22 4.76
C HIS A 69 -8.98 -10.39 4.29
N SER A 70 -7.76 -10.11 3.79
CA SER A 70 -6.83 -11.15 3.34
C SER A 70 -6.49 -12.14 4.47
N ARG A 71 -6.30 -11.64 5.71
CA ARG A 71 -6.03 -12.50 6.86
C ARG A 71 -7.18 -13.47 7.14
N ARG A 72 -8.42 -12.98 7.14
CA ARG A 72 -9.62 -13.80 7.35
C ARG A 72 -9.84 -14.79 6.22
N ALA A 73 -9.68 -14.34 4.98
CA ALA A 73 -9.84 -15.20 3.79
C ALA A 73 -8.79 -16.32 3.77
N ALA A 74 -7.53 -16.01 4.06
CA ALA A 74 -6.46 -17.00 4.07
C ALA A 74 -6.60 -18.01 5.22
N ALA A 75 -7.03 -17.57 6.40
CA ALA A 75 -7.34 -18.46 7.52
C ALA A 75 -8.50 -19.40 7.17
N TYR A 76 -9.58 -18.86 6.59
CA TYR A 76 -10.72 -19.65 6.14
C TYR A 76 -10.33 -20.69 5.07
N LEU A 77 -9.45 -20.31 4.13
CA LEU A 77 -8.94 -21.23 3.12
C LEU A 77 -8.18 -22.42 3.74
N LEU A 78 -7.35 -22.17 4.76
CA LEU A 78 -6.68 -23.25 5.50
C LEU A 78 -7.68 -24.15 6.20
N ASP A 79 -8.65 -23.58 6.92
CA ASP A 79 -9.66 -24.34 7.64
C ASP A 79 -10.49 -25.21 6.69
N LEU A 80 -10.87 -24.67 5.53
CA LEU A 80 -11.65 -25.38 4.51
C LEU A 80 -10.90 -26.60 3.94
N LEU A 81 -9.59 -26.49 3.77
CA LEU A 81 -8.74 -27.57 3.25
C LEU A 81 -8.25 -28.53 4.33
N GLY A 82 -8.50 -28.21 5.60
CA GLY A 82 -8.02 -28.95 6.76
C GLY A 82 -6.50 -29.17 6.72
N ASN A 83 -6.06 -30.34 7.18
CA ASN A 83 -4.63 -30.68 7.23
C ASN A 83 -3.95 -30.63 5.85
N GLY A 84 -4.69 -30.86 4.77
CA GLY A 84 -4.17 -30.77 3.40
C GLY A 84 -3.76 -29.35 3.01
N GLY A 85 -4.44 -28.33 3.55
CA GLY A 85 -4.12 -26.92 3.29
C GLY A 85 -2.79 -26.47 3.90
N ALA A 86 -2.31 -27.17 4.93
CA ALA A 86 -1.03 -26.88 5.58
C ALA A 86 0.19 -27.48 4.85
N LEU A 87 -0.04 -28.28 3.80
CA LEU A 87 1.04 -28.90 3.04
C LEU A 87 1.69 -27.89 2.11
N VAL A 88 3.02 -27.84 2.14
CA VAL A 88 3.84 -27.10 1.17
C VAL A 88 4.28 -28.09 0.09
N PRO A 89 3.96 -27.86 -1.19
CA PRO A 89 4.16 -28.84 -2.26
C PRO A 89 5.63 -29.12 -2.57
N GLU A 90 6.50 -28.13 -2.46
CA GLU A 90 7.95 -28.30 -2.62
C GLU A 90 8.77 -27.30 -1.78
N TYR A 91 9.98 -27.70 -1.38
CA TYR A 91 10.94 -26.87 -0.63
C TYR A 91 12.11 -26.36 -1.49
N ARG A 92 12.02 -26.49 -2.83
CA ARG A 92 13.09 -26.07 -3.72
C ARG A 92 13.29 -24.56 -3.58
N MET A 93 14.51 -24.15 -3.25
CA MET A 93 14.87 -22.73 -3.22
C MET A 93 14.96 -22.20 -4.64
N THR A 94 13.93 -21.46 -5.07
CA THR A 94 13.88 -20.79 -6.37
C THR A 94 14.00 -19.28 -6.18
N ARG A 95 14.62 -18.58 -7.14
CA ARG A 95 14.58 -17.13 -7.17
C ARG A 95 13.14 -16.72 -7.49
N PRO A 96 12.46 -15.92 -6.64
CA PRO A 96 11.16 -15.38 -7.00
C PRO A 96 11.33 -14.49 -8.24
N ALA A 97 10.49 -14.68 -9.25
CA ALA A 97 10.32 -13.62 -10.25
C ALA A 97 9.79 -12.36 -9.54
N LEU A 98 10.18 -11.18 -10.05
CA LEU A 98 10.01 -9.85 -9.45
C LEU A 98 8.66 -9.62 -8.72
N PRO A 99 8.59 -8.69 -7.74
CA PRO A 99 7.48 -8.60 -6.77
C PRO A 99 6.09 -8.26 -7.36
N LEU A 100 5.98 -8.04 -8.67
CA LEU A 100 4.73 -7.79 -9.40
C LEU A 100 4.44 -8.84 -10.48
N GLY A 101 5.31 -9.82 -10.66
CA GLY A 101 5.16 -10.89 -11.65
C GLY A 101 5.90 -12.13 -11.18
N GLY A 102 5.17 -13.10 -10.63
CA GLY A 102 5.72 -14.37 -10.20
C GLY A 102 4.61 -15.38 -9.88
N ASP A 103 4.39 -16.26 -10.85
CA ASP A 103 3.92 -17.65 -10.78
C ASP A 103 2.72 -17.95 -9.88
N GLY A 104 1.54 -17.91 -10.50
CA GLY A 104 0.36 -18.66 -10.08
C GLY A 104 -0.23 -18.31 -8.71
N PRO A 105 -1.39 -18.89 -8.37
CA PRO A 105 -1.92 -18.76 -7.02
C PRO A 105 -0.94 -19.42 -6.03
N ARG A 106 -0.53 -18.66 -5.00
CA ARG A 106 0.16 -19.22 -3.84
C ARG A 106 -0.71 -20.35 -3.26
N ASP A 107 -0.09 -21.44 -2.81
CA ASP A 107 -0.81 -22.46 -2.05
C ASP A 107 -1.42 -21.88 -0.76
N ALA A 108 -2.33 -22.61 -0.13
CA ALA A 108 -3.06 -22.11 1.03
C ALA A 108 -2.13 -21.77 2.21
N ALA A 109 -1.11 -22.59 2.46
CA ALA A 109 -0.12 -22.36 3.51
C ALA A 109 0.69 -21.07 3.24
N GLN A 110 1.21 -20.89 2.03
CA GLN A 110 1.94 -19.70 1.63
C GLN A 110 1.07 -18.44 1.62
N THR A 111 -0.20 -18.57 1.21
CA THR A 111 -1.18 -17.47 1.25
C THR A 111 -1.45 -17.04 2.69
N PHE A 112 -1.64 -17.99 3.60
CA PHE A 112 -1.82 -17.71 5.02
C PHE A 112 -0.60 -17.02 5.62
N LEU A 113 0.60 -17.55 5.39
CA LEU A 113 1.85 -16.95 5.88
C LEU A 113 2.05 -15.54 5.32
N ARG A 114 1.78 -15.33 4.03
CA ARG A 114 1.86 -13.99 3.41
C ARG A 114 0.90 -13.00 4.03
N SER A 115 -0.33 -13.43 4.35
CA SER A 115 -1.32 -12.56 4.98
C SER A 115 -0.85 -11.99 6.32
N ARG A 116 0.04 -12.71 7.05
CA ARG A 116 0.64 -12.24 8.29
C ARG A 116 1.63 -11.10 8.06
N ALA A 117 2.49 -11.24 7.05
CA ALA A 117 3.46 -10.20 6.68
C ALA A 117 2.77 -8.87 6.30
N ASN A 118 1.61 -8.95 5.63
CA ASN A 118 0.82 -7.77 5.27
C ASN A 118 0.36 -6.95 6.50
N THR A 119 0.28 -7.54 7.69
CA THR A 119 -0.07 -6.80 8.94
C THR A 119 1.04 -5.88 9.43
N ILE A 120 2.24 -5.99 8.87
CA ILE A 120 3.46 -5.26 9.27
C ILE A 120 3.91 -4.32 8.15
N GLU A 121 3.99 -4.85 6.92
CA GLU A 121 4.45 -4.11 5.75
C GLU A 121 3.56 -2.90 5.44
N GLY A 122 4.17 -1.79 5.04
CA GLY A 122 3.44 -0.55 4.74
C GLY A 122 2.75 0.09 5.96
N GLY A 123 3.24 -0.21 7.17
CA GLY A 123 2.69 0.27 8.45
C GLY A 123 1.92 -0.82 9.18
N THR A 124 2.20 -1.00 10.47
CA THR A 124 1.55 -2.05 11.26
C THR A 124 0.06 -1.77 11.45
N SER A 125 -0.77 -2.82 11.60
CA SER A 125 -2.20 -2.64 11.85
C SER A 125 -2.50 -1.79 13.10
N GLN A 126 -1.63 -1.77 14.11
CA GLN A 126 -1.77 -0.86 15.26
C GLN A 126 -1.54 0.61 14.85
N ILE A 127 -0.44 0.90 14.16
CA ILE A 127 -0.12 2.28 13.74
C ILE A 127 -1.20 2.84 12.83
N LEU A 128 -1.72 2.02 11.90
CA LEU A 128 -2.81 2.45 11.03
C LEU A 128 -4.08 2.77 11.83
N ARG A 129 -4.42 1.97 12.84
CA ARG A 129 -5.55 2.26 13.74
C ARG A 129 -5.34 3.55 14.54
N ASN A 130 -4.12 3.83 14.99
CA ASN A 130 -3.80 5.10 15.64
C ASN A 130 -3.98 6.28 14.66
N ILE A 131 -3.49 6.16 13.42
CA ILE A 131 -3.70 7.19 12.39
C ILE A 131 -5.19 7.46 12.16
N LEU A 132 -6.01 6.41 12.08
CA LEU A 132 -7.47 6.56 11.93
C LEU A 132 -8.09 7.20 13.19
N GLY A 133 -7.70 6.76 14.38
CA GLY A 133 -8.15 7.33 15.64
C GLY A 133 -7.87 8.84 15.72
N GLU A 134 -6.64 9.25 15.44
CA GLU A 134 -6.21 10.65 15.54
C GLU A 134 -6.75 11.51 14.40
N ARG A 135 -6.58 11.07 13.14
CA ARG A 135 -6.85 11.91 11.96
C ARG A 135 -8.27 11.83 11.43
N VAL A 136 -9.00 10.76 11.73
CA VAL A 136 -10.40 10.60 11.31
C VAL A 136 -11.34 10.83 12.48
N LEU A 137 -11.06 10.21 13.63
CA LEU A 137 -11.96 10.27 14.80
C LEU A 137 -11.61 11.39 15.79
N GLY A 138 -10.49 12.08 15.62
CA GLY A 138 -10.08 13.17 16.51
C GLY A 138 -9.72 12.72 17.93
N LEU A 139 -9.39 11.44 18.12
CA LEU A 139 -8.99 10.90 19.42
C LEU A 139 -7.63 11.49 19.84
N PRO A 140 -7.36 11.62 21.15
CA PRO A 140 -6.04 11.99 21.63
C PRO A 140 -4.97 11.05 21.08
N GLY A 141 -3.89 11.63 20.57
CA GLY A 141 -2.79 10.84 20.04
C GLY A 141 -1.97 10.15 21.12
N ASP A 142 -1.21 9.15 20.69
CA ASP A 142 -0.38 8.37 21.60
C ASP A 142 0.71 9.24 22.26
N VAL A 143 1.15 8.82 23.46
CA VAL A 143 2.16 9.55 24.24
C VAL A 143 3.46 9.57 23.44
N GLY A 144 3.87 10.77 23.03
CA GLY A 144 5.12 10.97 22.27
C GLY A 144 6.07 11.86 23.05
N VAL A 145 6.83 11.26 23.97
CA VAL A 145 7.79 11.96 24.84
C VAL A 145 8.97 12.57 24.05
N ASP A 146 9.21 12.08 22.85
CA ASP A 146 10.28 12.44 21.93
C ASP A 146 9.76 13.07 20.62
N LYS A 147 8.47 13.47 20.58
CA LYS A 147 7.87 14.13 19.40
C LYS A 147 8.67 15.38 19.03
N GLY A 148 9.29 15.35 17.86
CA GLY A 148 10.09 16.45 17.31
C GLY A 148 11.60 16.35 17.56
N VAL A 149 12.05 15.32 18.28
CA VAL A 149 13.47 15.04 18.48
C VAL A 149 13.93 14.10 17.35
N PRO A 150 15.03 14.42 16.62
CA PRO A 150 15.60 13.48 15.68
C PRO A 150 16.02 12.19 16.38
N TRP A 151 15.83 11.03 15.75
CA TRP A 151 16.11 9.71 16.36
C TRP A 151 17.50 9.58 17.01
N ARG A 152 18.52 10.22 16.43
CA ARG A 152 19.89 10.19 16.97
C ARG A 152 20.04 10.93 18.31
N ASP A 153 19.12 11.84 18.61
CA ASP A 153 19.14 12.73 19.77
C ASP A 153 18.19 12.25 20.89
N VAL A 154 17.56 11.07 20.72
CA VAL A 154 16.67 10.45 21.72
C VAL A 154 17.49 9.81 22.86
N PRO A 155 17.23 10.15 24.15
CA PRO A 155 17.92 9.56 25.30
C PRO A 155 17.75 8.03 25.40
N ARG A 156 18.79 7.30 25.82
CA ARG A 156 18.79 5.84 26.01
C ARG A 156 18.94 5.42 27.46
#